data_AF-A0A2N2XTF8-F1
#
_entry.id   AF-A0A2N2XTF8-F1
#
_cell.length_a   1.000
_cell.length_b   1.000
_cell.length_c   1.000
_cell.angle_alpha   90.00
_cell.angle_beta   90.00
_cell.angle_gamma   90.00
#
_symmetry.space_group_name_H-M   'P 1'
#
loop_
_entity.id
_entity.type
_entity.pdbx_description
1 polymer ?
#
loop_
_entity_poly.entity_id
_entity_poly.type
_entity_poly.pdbx_seq_one_letter_code
_entity_poly.pdbx_strand_id
1 'polypeptide(L)'
;MQNKGVIKFFAILFALVCLFQLSFTYFSARVERKAKEYALSADAKQLAVKMAQGDQLREVLMFDSISKARERFFLDSISGEPVYNILVRKYTYKDVKERELNLGLDLKGGMNVIMEVSVIDIIKALSGHNPDSTFNKALVLAQEKQKSSNANYVTLFAESFKELDPNASLAAIFSTVELKDRIKYNSTNDEVISVIREETNGAIDRTFNILSTRINRFGVAQP
;
A
#
# COMPACT_ATOMS: atom_id res chain seq x y z
N MET A 1 7.25 37.93 29.46
CA MET A 1 8.18 37.44 28.40
C MET A 1 9.29 36.51 28.92
N GLN A 2 9.32 36.13 30.21
CA GLN A 2 10.44 35.40 30.84
C GLN A 2 10.53 33.89 30.51
N ASN A 3 9.44 33.23 30.12
CA ASN A 3 9.49 31.78 29.85
C ASN A 3 9.94 31.42 28.42
N LYS A 4 10.22 32.41 27.55
CA LYS A 4 10.61 32.17 26.15
C LYS A 4 11.97 31.45 26.03
N GLY A 5 12.90 31.67 26.97
CA GLY A 5 14.21 31.02 26.97
C GLY A 5 14.13 29.53 27.29
N VAL A 6 13.33 29.18 28.31
CA VAL A 6 13.11 27.79 28.73
C VAL A 6 12.39 26.99 27.64
N ILE A 7 11.38 27.57 26.99
CA ILE A 7 10.66 26.91 25.89
C ILE A 7 11.61 26.64 24.70
N LYS A 8 12.47 27.60 24.33
CA LYS A 8 13.47 27.40 23.26
C LYS A 8 14.48 26.31 23.60
N PHE A 9 14.93 26.24 24.86
CA PHE A 9 15.84 25.19 25.32
C PHE A 9 15.20 23.79 25.17
N PHE A 10 13.98 23.60 25.68
CA PHE A 10 13.29 22.32 25.55
C PHE A 10 12.97 21.96 24.09
N ALA A 11 12.62 22.94 23.24
CA ALA A 11 12.38 22.70 21.82
C ALA A 11 13.66 22.23 21.11
N ILE A 12 14.82 22.83 21.40
CA ILE A 12 16.11 22.41 20.84
C ILE A 12 16.47 21.00 21.33
N LEU A 13 16.30 20.72 22.62
CA LEU A 13 16.56 19.39 23.17
C LEU A 13 15.66 18.33 22.51
N PHE A 14 14.37 18.62 22.37
CA PHE A 14 13.42 17.73 21.69
C PHE A 14 13.80 17.50 20.22
N ALA A 15 14.17 18.55 19.48
CA ALA A 15 14.64 18.43 18.11
C ALA A 15 15.88 17.52 18.00
N LEU A 16 16.84 17.63 18.94
CA LEU A 16 18.01 16.76 18.98
C LEU A 16 17.64 15.29 19.23
N VAL A 17 16.69 15.03 20.13
CA VAL A 17 16.18 13.66 20.38
C VAL A 17 15.50 13.10 19.13
N CYS A 18 14.67 13.89 18.44
CA CYS A 18 14.03 13.49 17.20
C CYS A 18 15.06 13.17 16.10
N LEU A 19 16.09 14.01 15.93
CA LEU A 19 17.17 13.76 14.98
C LEU A 19 17.97 12.49 15.32
N PHE A 20 18.18 12.24 16.61
CA PHE A 20 18.83 11.02 17.08
C PHE A 20 17.98 9.76 16.81
N GLN A 21 16.65 9.83 16.96
CA GLN A 21 15.79 8.70 16.61
C GLN A 21 15.73 8.48 15.10
N LEU A 22 15.66 9.55 14.31
CA LEU A 22 15.61 9.49 12.85
C LEU A 22 16.94 8.98 12.24
N SER A 23 18.07 9.22 12.91
CA SER A 23 19.36 8.75 12.40
C SER A 23 19.42 7.22 12.31
N PHE A 24 18.80 6.48 13.24
CA PHE A 24 18.72 5.02 13.17
C PHE A 24 18.02 4.54 11.89
N THR A 25 16.89 5.15 11.55
CA THR A 25 16.17 4.87 10.29
C THR A 25 17.05 5.16 9.08
N TYR A 26 17.80 6.27 9.08
CA TYR A 26 18.72 6.60 7.99
C TYR A 26 19.83 5.56 7.80
N PHE A 27 20.46 5.11 8.89
CA PHE A 27 21.52 4.10 8.83
C PHE A 27 20.98 2.73 8.46
N SER A 28 19.80 2.34 8.94
CA SER A 28 19.10 1.12 8.52
C SER A 28 18.83 1.14 7.01
N ALA A 29 18.19 2.21 6.52
CA ALA A 29 17.85 2.37 5.10
C ALA A 29 19.10 2.36 4.20
N ARG A 30 20.22 2.93 4.67
CA ARG A 30 21.50 2.90 3.95
C ARG A 30 22.01 1.47 3.77
N VAL A 31 21.90 0.64 4.80
CA VAL A 31 22.32 -0.77 4.76
C VAL A 31 21.39 -1.59 3.88
N GLU A 32 20.07 -1.41 4.00
CA GLU A 32 19.09 -2.07 3.14
C GLU A 32 19.29 -1.73 1.66
N ARG A 33 19.62 -0.48 1.33
CA ARG A 33 19.92 -0.10 -0.06
C ARG A 33 21.12 -0.87 -0.61
N LYS A 34 22.18 -1.05 0.17
CA LYS A 34 23.33 -1.88 -0.22
C LYS A 34 22.94 -3.34 -0.42
N ALA A 35 22.08 -3.87 0.45
CA ALA A 35 21.56 -5.23 0.33
C ALA A 35 20.78 -5.43 -0.98
N LYS A 36 19.94 -4.45 -1.35
CA LYS A 36 19.21 -4.43 -2.63
C LYS A 36 20.15 -4.32 -3.83
N GLU A 37 21.16 -3.46 -3.77
CA GLU A 37 22.17 -3.35 -4.83
C GLU A 37 22.93 -4.68 -5.03
N TYR A 38 23.27 -5.38 -3.94
CA TYR A 38 23.87 -6.71 -3.98
C TYR A 38 22.92 -7.79 -4.54
N ALA A 39 21.64 -7.70 -4.19
CA ALA A 39 20.59 -8.63 -4.63
C ALA A 39 20.22 -8.47 -6.11
N LEU A 40 20.33 -7.25 -6.64
CA LEU A 40 20.01 -6.89 -8.03
C LEU A 40 21.25 -6.85 -8.93
N SER A 41 22.37 -7.43 -8.49
CA SER A 41 23.61 -7.45 -9.26
C SER A 41 23.47 -8.24 -10.56
N ALA A 42 24.35 -7.95 -11.53
CA ALA A 42 24.39 -8.67 -12.81
C ALA A 42 24.54 -10.19 -12.61
N ASP A 43 25.22 -10.63 -11.54
CA ASP A 43 25.38 -12.05 -11.21
C ASP A 43 24.04 -12.71 -10.87
N ALA A 44 23.15 -12.02 -10.15
CA ALA A 44 21.82 -12.53 -9.81
C ALA A 44 20.97 -12.72 -11.08
N LYS A 45 21.06 -11.75 -12.01
CA LYS A 45 20.37 -11.82 -13.30
C LYS A 45 20.91 -12.96 -14.17
N GLN A 46 22.23 -13.12 -14.25
CA GLN A 46 22.85 -14.22 -15.00
C GLN A 46 22.49 -15.59 -14.41
N LEU A 47 22.40 -15.71 -13.09
CA LEU A 47 21.97 -16.94 -12.43
C LEU A 47 20.52 -17.28 -12.76
N ALA A 48 19.63 -16.28 -12.74
CA ALA A 48 18.23 -16.44 -13.12
C ALA A 48 18.07 -16.90 -14.57
N VAL A 49 18.78 -16.26 -15.51
CA VAL A 49 18.77 -16.63 -16.94
C VAL A 49 19.23 -18.08 -17.15
N LYS A 50 20.30 -18.51 -16.46
CA LYS A 50 20.80 -19.89 -16.52
C LYS A 50 19.78 -20.91 -16.01
N MET A 51 19.05 -20.56 -14.94
CA MET A 51 18.05 -21.45 -14.33
C MET A 51 16.71 -21.44 -15.09
N ALA A 52 16.42 -20.39 -15.86
CA ALA A 52 15.17 -20.24 -16.60
C ALA A 52 15.09 -21.07 -17.89
N GLN A 53 16.22 -21.59 -18.39
CA GLN A 53 16.30 -22.43 -19.58
C GLN A 53 15.58 -21.85 -20.82
N GLY A 54 15.54 -20.52 -20.95
CA GLY A 54 14.94 -19.81 -22.08
C GLY A 54 13.45 -19.45 -21.93
N ASP A 55 12.80 -19.81 -20.83
CA ASP A 55 11.43 -19.37 -20.52
C ASP A 55 11.44 -18.00 -19.83
N GLN A 56 10.88 -16.98 -20.50
CA GLN A 56 10.84 -15.60 -20.03
C GLN A 56 10.02 -15.42 -18.73
N LEU A 57 8.90 -16.12 -18.57
CA LEU A 57 8.09 -16.04 -17.36
C LEU A 57 8.82 -16.65 -16.17
N ARG A 58 9.51 -17.77 -16.42
CA ARG A 58 10.33 -18.44 -15.42
C ARG A 58 11.52 -17.60 -15.01
N GLU A 59 12.14 -16.86 -15.93
CA GLU A 59 13.24 -15.94 -15.64
C GLU A 59 12.84 -14.85 -14.64
N VAL A 60 11.69 -14.21 -14.86
CA VAL A 60 11.20 -13.13 -13.98
C VAL A 60 10.92 -13.66 -12.56
N LEU A 61 10.25 -14.80 -12.44
CA LEU A 61 9.95 -15.41 -11.14
C LEU A 61 11.21 -15.89 -10.39
N MET A 62 12.17 -16.46 -11.13
CA MET A 62 13.43 -16.92 -10.57
C MET A 62 14.30 -15.75 -10.13
N PHE A 63 14.35 -14.68 -10.92
CA PHE A 63 15.10 -13.47 -10.56
C PHE A 63 14.59 -12.86 -9.26
N ASP A 64 13.27 -12.68 -9.11
CA ASP A 64 12.69 -12.17 -7.86
C ASP A 64 13.05 -13.05 -6.65
N SER A 65 12.93 -14.37 -6.81
CA SER A 65 13.24 -15.33 -5.75
C SER A 65 14.73 -15.32 -5.36
N ILE A 66 15.63 -15.29 -6.35
CA ILE A 66 17.08 -15.25 -6.16
C ILE A 66 17.50 -13.93 -5.51
N SER A 67 16.97 -12.80 -5.98
CA SER A 67 17.26 -11.50 -5.41
C SER A 67 16.83 -11.42 -3.94
N LYS A 68 15.63 -11.90 -3.60
CA LYS A 68 15.18 -11.97 -2.19
C LYS A 68 16.07 -12.85 -1.32
N ALA A 69 16.51 -14.00 -1.82
CA ALA A 69 17.41 -14.89 -1.09
C ALA A 69 18.78 -14.23 -0.84
N ARG A 70 19.34 -13.57 -1.87
CA ARG A 70 20.61 -12.85 -1.78
C ARG A 70 20.55 -11.64 -0.85
N GLU A 71 19.44 -10.88 -0.90
CA GLU A 71 19.21 -9.75 0.01
C GLU A 71 19.23 -10.23 1.46
N ARG A 72 18.47 -11.28 1.79
CA ARG A 72 18.45 -11.87 3.13
C ARG A 72 19.81 -12.36 3.58
N PHE A 73 20.54 -13.05 2.69
CA PHE A 73 21.89 -13.54 2.98
C PHE A 73 22.84 -12.39 3.31
N PHE A 74 22.79 -11.30 2.55
CA PHE A 74 23.60 -10.11 2.82
C PHE A 74 23.24 -9.47 4.16
N LEU A 75 21.94 -9.29 4.43
CA LEU A 75 21.45 -8.70 5.69
C LEU A 75 21.82 -9.55 6.91
N ASP A 76 21.81 -10.88 6.78
CA ASP A 76 22.23 -11.80 7.83
C ASP A 76 23.74 -11.68 8.10
N SER A 77 24.55 -11.63 7.03
CA SER A 77 26.01 -11.51 7.12
C SER A 77 26.46 -10.24 7.83
N ILE A 78 25.78 -9.11 7.61
CA ILE A 78 26.11 -7.81 8.21
C ILE A 78 25.40 -7.56 9.54
N SER A 79 24.51 -8.45 9.97
CA SER A 79 23.65 -8.28 11.15
C SER A 79 24.45 -7.92 12.41
N GLY A 80 25.59 -8.60 12.60
CA GLY A 80 26.51 -8.35 13.71
C GLY A 80 27.55 -7.25 13.48
N GLU A 81 27.62 -6.66 12.29
CA GLU A 81 28.63 -5.65 11.97
C GLU A 81 28.21 -4.26 12.47
N PRO A 82 29.16 -3.45 13.00
CA PRO A 82 28.89 -2.09 13.43
C PRO A 82 28.66 -1.16 12.23
N VAL A 83 27.41 -0.73 12.03
CA VAL A 83 27.03 0.14 10.89
C VAL A 83 26.78 1.59 11.29
N TYR A 84 26.60 1.86 12.59
CA TYR A 84 26.40 3.21 13.11
C TYR A 84 27.29 3.47 14.33
N ASN A 85 28.00 4.60 14.32
CA ASN A 85 28.92 5.00 15.39
C ASN A 85 28.62 6.44 15.81
N ILE A 86 28.30 6.64 17.09
CA ILE A 86 27.97 7.96 17.66
C ILE A 86 29.07 8.51 18.57
N LEU A 87 30.34 8.19 18.29
CA LEU A 87 31.54 8.52 19.08
C LEU A 87 31.59 7.84 20.46
N VAL A 88 30.46 7.72 21.17
CA VAL A 88 30.33 7.14 22.51
C VAL A 88 30.01 5.65 22.47
N ARG A 89 29.32 5.19 21.41
CA ARG A 89 28.88 3.80 21.25
C ARG A 89 28.80 3.42 19.78
N LYS A 90 29.15 2.16 19.49
CA LYS A 90 28.91 1.51 18.20
C LYS A 90 27.63 0.69 18.28
N TYR A 91 26.81 0.78 17.24
CA TYR A 91 25.59 0.02 17.07
C TYR A 91 25.74 -0.91 15.86
N THR A 92 25.38 -2.17 16.06
CA THR A 92 25.34 -3.17 14.99
C THR A 92 24.14 -2.93 14.07
N TYR A 93 24.12 -3.55 12.88
CA TYR A 93 22.93 -3.47 12.03
C TYR A 93 21.69 -3.96 12.76
N LYS A 94 21.80 -5.04 13.52
CA LYS A 94 20.71 -5.53 14.37
C LYS A 94 20.20 -4.47 15.36
N ASP A 95 21.11 -3.82 16.09
CA ASP A 95 20.73 -2.77 17.06
C ASP A 95 20.06 -1.57 16.38
N VAL A 96 20.57 -1.18 15.21
CA VAL A 96 20.01 -0.08 14.42
C VAL A 96 18.63 -0.45 13.89
N LYS A 97 18.44 -1.70 13.46
CA LYS A 97 17.18 -2.21 12.94
C LYS A 97 16.08 -2.29 14.00
N GLU A 98 16.44 -2.67 15.23
CA GLU A 98 15.51 -2.69 16.37
C GLU A 98 15.09 -1.28 16.80
N ARG A 99 15.92 -0.26 16.54
CA ARG A 99 15.67 1.16 16.88
C ARG A 99 15.13 1.98 15.72
N GLU A 100 15.04 1.39 14.53
CA GLU A 100 14.47 2.03 13.36
C GLU A 100 13.01 2.39 13.65
N LEU A 101 12.60 3.57 13.18
CA LEU A 101 11.19 3.92 13.17
C LEU A 101 10.44 2.93 12.27
N ASN A 102 9.59 2.11 12.90
CA ASN A 102 8.70 1.21 12.18
C ASN A 102 7.71 2.06 11.37
N LEU A 103 8.03 2.23 10.08
CA LEU A 103 7.06 2.64 9.09
C LEU A 103 6.02 1.50 9.06
N GLY A 104 4.88 1.71 9.71
CA GLY A 104 3.80 0.73 9.77
C GLY A 104 3.44 0.20 8.38
N LEU A 105 2.76 -0.94 8.32
CA LEU A 105 2.33 -1.55 7.05
C LEU A 105 1.58 -0.57 6.13
N ASP A 106 0.86 0.37 6.75
CA ASP A 106 0.18 1.49 6.10
C ASP A 106 1.14 2.40 5.32
N LEU A 107 2.20 2.89 5.96
CA LEU A 107 3.20 3.78 5.36
C LEU A 107 4.14 3.08 4.37
N LYS A 108 4.21 1.74 4.40
CA LYS A 108 4.87 0.93 3.36
C LYS A 108 3.96 0.65 2.15
N GLY A 109 2.75 1.20 2.12
CA GLY A 109 1.82 1.17 0.98
C GLY A 109 1.14 -0.19 0.76
N GLY A 110 1.40 -1.19 1.60
CA GLY A 110 0.85 -2.54 1.43
C GLY A 110 -0.65 -2.61 1.66
N MET A 111 -1.18 -1.81 2.59
CA MET A 111 -2.62 -1.74 2.86
C MET A 111 -3.37 -0.99 1.75
N ASN A 112 -2.85 0.15 1.28
CA ASN A 112 -3.51 0.94 0.23
C ASN A 112 -3.71 0.12 -1.07
N VAL A 113 -2.67 -0.60 -1.50
CA VAL A 113 -2.72 -1.42 -2.72
C VAL A 113 -3.72 -2.58 -2.62
N ILE A 114 -3.89 -3.19 -1.44
CA ILE A 114 -4.89 -4.25 -1.22
C ILE A 114 -6.31 -3.66 -1.18
N MET A 115 -6.50 -2.53 -0.48
CA MET A 115 -7.82 -1.90 -0.35
C MET A 115 -8.35 -1.39 -1.69
N GLU A 116 -7.50 -0.83 -2.55
CA GLU A 116 -7.93 -0.33 -3.87
C GLU A 116 -8.42 -1.45 -4.81
N VAL A 117 -7.73 -2.60 -4.87
CA VAL A 117 -8.20 -3.76 -5.66
C VAL A 117 -9.54 -4.27 -5.14
N SER A 118 -9.77 -4.22 -3.83
CA SER A 118 -11.03 -4.68 -3.23
C SER A 118 -12.25 -3.84 -3.63
N VAL A 119 -12.08 -2.56 -3.95
CA VAL A 119 -13.20 -1.67 -4.34
C VAL A 119 -13.87 -2.13 -5.63
N ILE A 120 -13.09 -2.59 -6.61
CA ILE A 120 -13.60 -3.08 -7.89
C ILE A 120 -14.51 -4.29 -7.65
N ASP A 121 -14.08 -5.20 -6.79
CA ASP A 121 -14.82 -6.41 -6.46
C ASP A 121 -16.08 -6.10 -5.65
N ILE A 122 -16.03 -5.10 -4.76
CA ILE A 122 -17.23 -4.62 -4.06
C ILE A 122 -18.25 -4.07 -5.07
N ILE A 123 -17.85 -3.22 -6.01
CA ILE A 123 -18.77 -2.65 -7.01
C ILE A 123 -19.36 -3.74 -7.92
N LYS A 124 -18.58 -4.75 -8.30
CA LYS A 124 -19.09 -5.92 -9.03
C LYS A 124 -20.06 -6.76 -8.20
N ALA A 125 -19.77 -6.96 -6.92
CA ALA A 125 -20.65 -7.70 -6.02
C ALA A 125 -21.98 -6.96 -5.83
N LEU A 126 -21.94 -5.63 -5.63
CA LEU A 126 -23.12 -4.78 -5.49
C LEU A 126 -24.04 -4.79 -6.73
N SER A 127 -23.48 -5.01 -7.92
CA SER A 127 -24.27 -5.18 -9.16
C SER A 127 -24.76 -6.62 -9.39
N GLY A 128 -24.46 -7.54 -8.47
CA GLY A 128 -24.78 -8.97 -8.66
C GLY A 128 -23.96 -9.61 -9.78
N HIS A 129 -22.73 -9.14 -10.01
CA HIS A 129 -21.86 -9.57 -11.11
C HIS A 129 -22.50 -9.35 -12.50
N ASN A 130 -23.09 -8.18 -12.70
CA ASN A 130 -23.80 -7.84 -13.93
C ASN A 130 -22.90 -7.97 -15.18
N PRO A 131 -23.34 -8.68 -16.24
CA PRO A 131 -22.54 -8.89 -17.45
C PRO A 131 -22.52 -7.69 -18.41
N ASP A 132 -23.14 -6.56 -18.07
CA ASP A 132 -23.21 -5.40 -18.96
C ASP A 132 -21.83 -4.96 -19.49
N SER A 133 -21.74 -4.77 -20.80
CA SER A 133 -20.46 -4.46 -21.45
C SER A 133 -19.98 -3.05 -21.11
N THR A 134 -20.88 -2.08 -20.96
CA THR A 134 -20.51 -0.69 -20.70
C THR A 134 -19.99 -0.55 -19.28
N PHE A 135 -20.65 -1.19 -18.32
CA PHE A 135 -20.25 -1.30 -16.92
C PHE A 135 -18.87 -1.94 -16.75
N ASN A 136 -18.66 -3.11 -17.33
CA ASN A 136 -17.38 -3.81 -17.21
C ASN A 136 -16.24 -3.02 -17.87
N LYS A 137 -16.50 -2.34 -19.00
CA LYS A 137 -15.53 -1.42 -19.62
C LYS A 137 -15.27 -0.21 -18.74
N ALA A 138 -16.28 0.35 -18.09
CA ALA A 138 -16.14 1.49 -17.18
C ALA A 138 -15.25 1.15 -15.97
N LEU A 139 -15.39 -0.05 -15.40
CA LEU A 139 -14.52 -0.51 -14.31
C LEU A 139 -13.04 -0.59 -14.71
N VAL A 140 -12.77 -1.14 -15.91
CA VAL A 140 -11.40 -1.24 -16.45
C VAL A 140 -10.84 0.15 -16.77
N LEU A 141 -11.63 1.01 -17.41
CA LEU A 141 -11.22 2.37 -17.75
C LEU A 141 -10.93 3.20 -16.50
N ALA A 142 -11.77 3.09 -15.47
CA ALA A 142 -11.55 3.74 -14.18
C ALA A 142 -10.27 3.26 -13.50
N GLN A 143 -9.97 1.96 -13.58
CA GLN A 143 -8.74 1.38 -13.04
C GLN A 143 -7.50 1.93 -13.77
N GLU A 144 -7.54 2.05 -15.09
CA GLU A 144 -6.44 2.66 -15.86
C GLU A 144 -6.25 4.14 -15.50
N LYS A 145 -7.34 4.91 -15.38
CA LYS A 145 -7.28 6.32 -14.96
C LYS A 145 -6.74 6.50 -13.54
N GLN A 146 -7.01 5.55 -12.65
CA GLN A 146 -6.52 5.61 -11.27
C GLN A 146 -5.00 5.44 -11.18
N LYS A 147 -4.37 4.71 -12.11
CA LYS A 147 -2.90 4.57 -12.12
C LYS A 147 -2.16 5.92 -12.25
N SER A 148 -2.81 6.91 -12.85
CA SER A 148 -2.25 8.25 -13.05
C SER A 148 -2.94 9.33 -12.21
N SER A 149 -3.89 8.97 -11.34
CA SER A 149 -4.71 9.91 -10.58
C SER A 149 -4.91 9.47 -9.14
N ASN A 150 -4.80 10.41 -8.20
CA ASN A 150 -5.11 10.18 -6.78
C ASN A 150 -6.62 10.32 -6.46
N ALA A 151 -7.48 10.42 -7.48
CA ALA A 151 -8.91 10.55 -7.28
C ALA A 151 -9.53 9.24 -6.76
N ASN A 152 -10.64 9.36 -6.02
CA ASN A 152 -11.38 8.22 -5.51
C ASN A 152 -11.90 7.33 -6.65
N TYR A 153 -11.73 6.01 -6.54
CA TYR A 153 -12.11 5.06 -7.60
C TYR A 153 -13.59 5.15 -7.99
N VAL A 154 -14.51 5.30 -7.03
CA VAL A 154 -15.95 5.39 -7.31
C VAL A 154 -16.26 6.63 -8.15
N THR A 155 -15.54 7.73 -7.93
CA THR A 155 -15.66 8.95 -8.75
C THR A 155 -15.12 8.71 -10.16
N LEU A 156 -13.93 8.11 -10.29
CA LEU A 156 -13.34 7.76 -11.59
C LEU A 156 -14.23 6.77 -12.38
N PHE A 157 -14.89 5.86 -11.68
CA PHE A 157 -15.89 4.95 -12.24
C PHE A 157 -17.11 5.72 -12.76
N ALA A 158 -17.69 6.62 -11.96
CA ALA A 158 -18.83 7.43 -12.39
C ALA A 158 -18.51 8.27 -13.63
N GLU A 159 -17.33 8.89 -13.66
CA GLU A 159 -16.84 9.67 -14.81
C GLU A 159 -16.64 8.78 -16.04
N SER A 160 -16.00 7.63 -15.87
CA SER A 160 -15.72 6.69 -16.97
C SER A 160 -17.00 6.06 -17.52
N PHE A 161 -17.97 5.78 -16.66
CA PHE A 161 -19.27 5.25 -17.08
C PHE A 161 -20.03 6.31 -17.90
N LYS A 162 -20.05 7.56 -17.44
CA LYS A 162 -20.67 8.68 -18.15
C LYS A 162 -19.98 9.00 -19.49
N GLU A 163 -18.66 8.83 -19.57
CA GLU A 163 -17.88 9.00 -20.80
C GLU A 163 -18.21 7.91 -21.84
N LEU A 164 -18.39 6.66 -21.40
CA LEU A 164 -18.70 5.55 -22.28
C LEU A 164 -20.16 5.58 -22.76
N ASP A 165 -21.10 5.90 -21.87
CA ASP A 165 -22.50 6.07 -22.23
C ASP A 165 -23.18 7.13 -21.33
N PRO A 166 -23.38 8.36 -21.85
CA PRO A 166 -24.07 9.42 -21.11
C PRO A 166 -25.54 9.13 -20.80
N ASN A 167 -26.19 8.22 -21.54
CA ASN A 167 -27.61 7.91 -21.41
C ASN A 167 -27.86 6.61 -20.63
N ALA A 168 -26.82 5.84 -20.32
CA ALA A 168 -26.96 4.61 -19.55
C ALA A 168 -27.39 4.88 -18.10
N SER A 169 -28.31 4.05 -17.61
CA SER A 169 -28.81 4.12 -16.24
C SER A 169 -28.07 3.11 -15.36
N LEU A 170 -27.35 3.61 -14.36
CA LEU A 170 -26.74 2.78 -13.32
C LEU A 170 -27.81 2.07 -12.47
N ALA A 171 -29.01 2.66 -12.34
CA ALA A 171 -30.09 2.04 -11.58
C ALA A 171 -30.47 0.67 -12.15
N ALA A 172 -30.45 0.50 -13.47
CA ALA A 172 -30.72 -0.79 -14.12
C ALA A 172 -29.68 -1.89 -13.76
N ILE A 173 -28.46 -1.48 -13.44
CA ILE A 173 -27.33 -2.37 -13.15
C ILE A 173 -27.29 -2.74 -11.65
N PHE A 174 -27.65 -1.79 -10.79
CA PHE A 174 -27.56 -1.91 -9.32
C PHE A 174 -28.91 -2.12 -8.63
N SER A 175 -29.98 -2.42 -9.38
CA SER A 175 -31.28 -2.84 -8.81
C SER A 175 -31.25 -4.29 -8.30
N THR A 176 -30.29 -4.60 -7.43
CA THR A 176 -30.15 -5.91 -6.78
C THR A 176 -31.06 -6.04 -5.56
N VAL A 177 -31.28 -7.27 -5.08
CA VAL A 177 -32.12 -7.53 -3.90
C VAL A 177 -31.57 -6.82 -2.66
N GLU A 178 -30.25 -6.79 -2.51
CA GLU A 178 -29.54 -6.18 -1.38
C GLU A 178 -29.70 -4.66 -1.34
N LEU A 179 -29.79 -4.02 -2.52
CA LEU A 179 -29.91 -2.57 -2.64
C LEU A 179 -31.35 -2.11 -2.90
N LYS A 180 -32.33 -3.01 -2.94
CA LYS A 180 -33.72 -2.72 -3.33
C LYS A 180 -34.38 -1.57 -2.55
N ASP A 181 -34.06 -1.44 -1.27
CA ASP A 181 -34.62 -0.39 -0.41
C ASP A 181 -33.91 0.97 -0.62
N ARG A 182 -32.73 0.96 -1.22
CA ARG A 182 -31.85 2.13 -1.42
C ARG A 182 -31.79 2.62 -2.87
N ILE A 183 -31.88 1.71 -3.83
CA ILE A 183 -31.82 1.94 -5.27
C ILE A 183 -33.13 1.45 -5.88
N LYS A 184 -33.87 2.39 -6.47
CA LYS A 184 -35.11 2.11 -7.19
C LYS A 184 -34.85 2.18 -8.70
N TYR A 185 -35.75 1.61 -9.49
CA TYR A 185 -35.66 1.66 -10.95
C TYR A 185 -35.60 3.09 -11.53
N ASN A 186 -36.14 4.08 -10.83
CA ASN A 186 -36.13 5.48 -11.23
C ASN A 186 -35.04 6.32 -10.54
N SER A 187 -34.14 5.69 -9.79
CA SER A 187 -33.03 6.40 -9.14
C SER A 187 -32.09 7.01 -10.18
N THR A 188 -31.59 8.20 -9.88
CA THR A 188 -30.63 8.88 -10.75
C THR A 188 -29.25 8.25 -10.63
N ASN A 189 -28.39 8.45 -11.63
CA ASN A 189 -27.01 7.96 -11.58
C ASN A 189 -26.25 8.52 -10.36
N ASP A 190 -26.46 9.79 -9.99
CA ASP A 190 -25.79 10.41 -8.84
C ASP A 190 -26.24 9.81 -7.49
N GLU A 191 -27.53 9.46 -7.36
CA GLU A 191 -28.05 8.73 -6.20
C GLU A 191 -27.42 7.34 -6.09
N VAL A 192 -27.38 6.61 -7.21
CA VAL A 192 -26.76 5.27 -7.27
C VAL A 192 -25.28 5.33 -6.92
N ILE A 193 -24.53 6.30 -7.45
CA ILE A 193 -23.12 6.51 -7.12
C ILE A 193 -22.93 6.85 -5.64
N SER A 194 -23.84 7.62 -5.05
CA SER A 194 -23.79 7.95 -3.61
C SER A 194 -23.99 6.69 -2.74
N VAL A 195 -24.94 5.83 -3.10
CA VAL A 195 -25.16 4.54 -2.44
C VAL A 195 -23.94 3.63 -2.58
N ILE A 196 -23.40 3.50 -3.79
CA ILE A 196 -22.19 2.69 -4.06
C ILE A 196 -21.02 3.20 -3.22
N ARG A 197 -20.83 4.53 -3.12
CA ARG A 197 -19.76 5.12 -2.32
C ARG A 197 -19.91 4.78 -0.84
N GLU A 198 -21.13 4.87 -0.30
CA GLU A 198 -21.38 4.52 1.10
C GLU A 198 -21.14 3.04 1.38
N GLU A 199 -21.64 2.14 0.53
CA GLU A 199 -21.42 0.69 0.68
C GLU A 199 -19.94 0.32 0.57
N THR A 200 -19.24 0.93 -0.39
CA THR A 200 -17.80 0.74 -0.58
C THR A 200 -17.02 1.21 0.65
N ASN A 201 -17.27 2.43 1.14
CA ASN A 201 -16.60 2.95 2.32
C ASN A 201 -16.90 2.11 3.57
N GLY A 202 -18.15 1.69 3.76
CA GLY A 202 -18.52 0.81 4.86
C GLY A 202 -17.84 -0.55 4.80
N ALA A 203 -17.68 -1.13 3.61
CA ALA A 203 -16.96 -2.39 3.43
C ALA A 203 -15.44 -2.24 3.69
N ILE A 204 -14.86 -1.12 3.24
CA ILE A 204 -13.48 -0.74 3.53
C ILE A 204 -13.27 -0.64 5.04
N ASP A 205 -14.10 0.12 5.75
CA ASP A 205 -13.97 0.35 7.20
C ASP A 205 -14.09 -0.94 8.00
N ARG A 206 -15.05 -1.82 7.64
CA ARG A 206 -15.19 -3.15 8.27
C ARG A 206 -13.93 -3.98 8.07
N THR A 207 -13.38 -3.99 6.86
CA THR A 207 -12.17 -4.75 6.53
C THR A 207 -10.96 -4.18 7.26
N PHE A 208 -10.80 -2.86 7.28
CA PHE A 208 -9.75 -2.17 8.04
C PHE A 208 -9.81 -2.53 9.52
N ASN A 209 -10.98 -2.47 10.14
CA ASN A 209 -11.14 -2.80 11.56
C ASN A 209 -10.79 -4.27 11.84
N ILE A 210 -11.18 -5.20 10.97
CA ILE A 210 -10.84 -6.63 11.11
C ILE A 210 -9.33 -6.86 10.96
N LEU A 211 -8.71 -6.28 9.92
CA LEU A 211 -7.28 -6.44 9.65
C LEU A 211 -6.44 -5.78 10.74
N SER A 212 -6.78 -4.55 11.14
CA SER A 212 -6.15 -3.83 12.25
C SER A 212 -6.24 -4.64 13.54
N THR A 213 -7.43 -5.13 13.91
CA THR A 213 -7.60 -5.95 15.12
C THR A 213 -6.75 -7.24 15.09
N ARG A 214 -6.63 -7.89 13.92
CA ARG A 214 -5.77 -9.07 13.76
C ARG A 214 -4.29 -8.72 13.88
N ILE A 215 -3.83 -7.65 13.23
CA ILE A 215 -2.45 -7.18 13.29
C ILE A 215 -2.07 -6.79 14.73
N ASN A 216 -2.95 -6.07 15.44
CA ASN A 216 -2.76 -5.71 16.85
C ASN A 216 -2.62 -6.96 17.73
N ARG A 217 -3.39 -8.01 17.45
CA ARG A 217 -3.31 -9.29 18.16
C ARG A 217 -1.99 -10.04 17.96
N PHE A 218 -1.25 -9.78 16.87
CA PHE A 218 0.09 -10.32 16.64
C PHE A 218 1.22 -9.47 17.25
N GLY A 219 0.89 -8.43 18.04
CA GLY A 219 1.87 -7.64 18.80
C GLY A 219 2.68 -6.64 17.97
N VAL A 220 2.21 -6.30 16.77
CA VAL A 220 2.94 -5.41 15.82
C VAL A 220 2.37 -3.99 15.80
N ALA A 221 1.29 -3.73 16.53
CA ALA A 221 0.69 -2.40 16.59
C ALA A 221 1.03 -1.70 17.90
N GLN A 222 1.67 -0.54 17.76
CA GLN A 222 1.76 0.46 18.80
C GLN A 222 0.48 1.30 18.82
N PRO A 223 0.10 1.86 19.98
CA PRO A 223 -1.02 2.79 20.12
C PRO A 223 -0.86 4.04 19.23
#